data_AF-A0A1Z9ULQ1-F1
#
_entry.id   AF-A0A1Z9ULQ1-F1
#
_cell.length_a   1.000
_cell.length_b   1.000
_cell.length_c   1.000
_cell.angle_alpha   90.00
_cell.angle_beta   90.00
_cell.angle_gamma   90.00
#
_symmetry.space_group_name_H-M   'P 1'
#
loop_
_entity.id
_entity.type
_entity.pdbx_description
1 polymer ?
#
loop_
_entity_poly.entity_id
_entity_poly.type
_entity_poly.pdbx_seq_one_letter_code
_entity_poly.pdbx_strand_id
1 'polypeptide(L)'
;MEGGVPMRYQVFSDMDGVLVNFEGGVLEYMNKRFQELKDQPDHPDYKLARSAAKELGGWDVVINKWHIARSDQEKSLPRNYRVRDFMYRMVEDDVDLWANLGWERGGKELWDYIKDIPGLEILSAPMAEGSKVGKRMWVERELGVPVEKVNLSDSKKPYGVWNGKQG
;
A
#
# COMPACT_ATOMS: atom_id res chain seq x y z
N MET A 1 39.15 -26.87 9.13
CA MET A 1 38.06 -26.38 8.26
C MET A 1 37.77 -24.96 8.73
N GLU A 2 38.24 -23.96 7.98
CA GLU A 2 37.99 -22.55 8.31
C GLU A 2 36.47 -22.31 8.25
N GLY A 3 35.88 -21.99 9.41
CA GLY A 3 34.51 -21.54 9.50
C GLY A 3 34.39 -20.21 8.80
N GLY A 4 33.88 -20.22 7.58
CA GLY A 4 33.58 -19.01 6.82
C GLY A 4 32.71 -18.10 7.67
N VAL A 5 33.12 -16.84 7.81
CA VAL A 5 32.30 -15.81 8.47
C VAL A 5 30.93 -15.83 7.79
N PRO A 6 29.82 -16.05 8.52
CA PRO A 6 28.51 -16.09 7.90
C PRO A 6 28.28 -14.76 7.17
N MET A 7 27.94 -14.85 5.88
CA MET A 7 27.52 -13.70 5.09
C MET A 7 26.41 -12.97 5.85
N ARG A 8 26.71 -11.79 6.40
CA ARG A 8 25.71 -10.91 7.02
C ARG A 8 25.00 -10.18 5.90
N TYR A 9 23.96 -10.79 5.36
CA TYR A 9 22.98 -10.08 4.55
C TYR A 9 21.82 -9.64 5.44
N GLN A 10 21.21 -8.52 5.07
CA GLN A 10 19.94 -8.06 5.59
C GLN A 10 18.94 -8.16 4.42
N VAL A 11 17.79 -8.78 4.65
CA VAL A 11 16.74 -8.88 3.64
C VAL A 11 15.53 -8.10 4.09
N PHE A 12 14.99 -7.29 3.19
CA PHE A 12 13.74 -6.59 3.40
C PHE A 12 12.71 -7.10 2.39
N SER A 13 11.55 -7.51 2.88
CA SER A 13 10.39 -7.76 2.02
C SER A 13 9.43 -6.58 2.08
N ASP A 14 9.02 -6.10 0.92
CA ASP A 14 7.99 -5.07 0.82
C ASP A 14 6.60 -5.65 1.10
N MET A 15 5.64 -4.79 1.45
CA MET A 15 4.26 -5.21 1.62
C MET A 15 3.44 -4.96 0.36
N ASP A 16 3.24 -3.69 0.00
CA ASP A 16 2.25 -3.29 -0.99
C ASP A 16 2.70 -3.69 -2.40
N GLY A 17 1.91 -4.55 -3.06
CA GLY A 17 2.23 -5.10 -4.38
C GLY A 17 3.26 -6.22 -4.38
N VAL A 18 3.69 -6.70 -3.20
CA VAL A 18 4.58 -7.87 -3.05
C VAL A 18 3.91 -8.97 -2.21
N LEU A 19 3.52 -8.66 -0.98
CA LEU A 19 2.78 -9.57 -0.10
C LEU A 19 1.29 -9.21 -0.05
N VAL A 20 0.97 -7.93 -0.19
CA VAL A 20 -0.37 -7.36 0.01
C VAL A 20 -0.93 -6.84 -1.32
N ASN A 21 -2.15 -7.22 -1.67
CA ASN A 21 -2.88 -6.73 -2.83
C ASN A 21 -3.42 -5.31 -2.57
N PHE A 22 -2.51 -4.35 -2.51
CA PHE A 22 -2.83 -2.95 -2.27
C PHE A 22 -3.67 -2.36 -3.42
N GLU A 23 -3.25 -2.54 -4.68
CA GLU A 23 -3.94 -1.98 -5.84
C GLU A 23 -5.40 -2.45 -5.90
N GLY A 24 -5.64 -3.76 -5.82
CA GLY A 24 -6.98 -4.32 -5.89
C GLY A 24 -7.86 -3.89 -4.72
N GLY A 25 -7.37 -4.00 -3.48
CA GLY A 25 -8.15 -3.68 -2.29
C GLY A 25 -8.50 -2.19 -2.20
N VAL A 26 -7.56 -1.29 -2.52
CA VAL A 26 -7.82 0.16 -2.56
C VAL A 26 -8.81 0.52 -3.65
N LEU A 27 -8.66 -0.04 -4.87
CA LEU A 27 -9.57 0.24 -5.96
C LEU A 27 -10.99 -0.25 -5.65
N GLU A 28 -11.14 -1.44 -5.08
CA GLU A 28 -12.44 -1.97 -4.65
C GLU A 28 -13.10 -1.07 -3.60
N TYR A 29 -12.37 -0.77 -2.52
CA TYR A 29 -12.88 0.06 -1.43
C TYR A 29 -13.27 1.46 -1.91
N MET A 30 -12.39 2.13 -2.66
CA MET A 30 -12.66 3.49 -3.12
C MET A 30 -13.82 3.55 -4.11
N ASN A 31 -13.99 2.56 -4.99
CA ASN A 31 -15.12 2.51 -5.92
C ASN A 31 -16.44 2.34 -5.17
N LYS A 32 -16.47 1.48 -4.15
CA LYS A 32 -17.63 1.32 -3.28
C LYS A 32 -17.99 2.65 -2.62
N ARG A 33 -17.04 3.31 -1.97
CA ARG A 33 -17.24 4.62 -1.34
C ARG A 33 -17.68 5.69 -2.35
N PHE A 34 -17.11 5.67 -3.55
CA PHE A 34 -17.46 6.61 -4.62
C PHE A 34 -18.93 6.49 -5.03
N GLN A 35 -19.44 5.27 -5.19
CA GLN A 35 -20.86 5.04 -5.52
C GLN A 35 -21.78 5.33 -4.34
N GLU A 36 -21.40 4.97 -3.10
CA GLU A 36 -22.18 5.29 -1.90
C GLU A 36 -22.37 6.80 -1.71
N LEU A 37 -21.33 7.59 -1.99
CA LEU A 37 -21.35 9.03 -1.82
C LEU A 37 -22.19 9.75 -2.89
N LYS A 38 -22.41 9.14 -4.08
CA LYS A 38 -23.20 9.71 -5.16
C LYS A 38 -24.57 10.22 -4.69
N ASP A 39 -25.21 9.45 -3.80
CA ASP A 39 -26.57 9.70 -3.32
C ASP A 39 -26.61 10.29 -1.89
N GLN A 40 -25.47 10.78 -1.38
CA GLN A 40 -25.36 11.34 -0.02
C GLN A 40 -24.84 12.79 -0.04
N PRO A 41 -25.63 13.76 -0.52
CA PRO A 41 -25.18 15.15 -0.67
C PRO A 41 -24.75 15.83 0.65
N ASP A 42 -25.28 15.35 1.78
CA ASP A 42 -24.98 15.88 3.11
C ASP A 42 -23.76 15.21 3.77
N HIS A 43 -23.19 14.16 3.18
CA HIS A 43 -22.00 13.50 3.72
C HIS A 43 -20.78 14.44 3.62
N PRO A 44 -19.91 14.53 4.64
CA PRO A 44 -18.75 15.43 4.65
C PRO A 44 -17.84 15.29 3.41
N ASP A 45 -17.62 14.04 2.97
CA ASP A 45 -16.78 13.74 1.81
C ASP A 45 -17.50 13.85 0.45
N TYR A 46 -18.80 14.18 0.40
CA TYR A 46 -19.56 14.28 -0.86
C TYR A 46 -18.94 15.25 -1.85
N LYS A 47 -18.51 16.42 -1.39
CA LYS A 47 -17.90 17.45 -2.25
C LYS A 47 -16.61 16.96 -2.90
N LEU A 48 -15.84 16.13 -2.19
CA LEU A 48 -14.62 15.53 -2.70
C LEU A 48 -14.94 14.48 -3.76
N ALA A 49 -15.85 13.55 -3.47
CA ALA A 49 -16.32 12.54 -4.43
C ALA A 49 -16.92 13.20 -5.70
N ARG A 50 -17.76 14.23 -5.55
CA ARG A 50 -18.30 15.00 -6.67
C ARG A 50 -17.20 15.67 -7.52
N SER A 51 -16.13 16.13 -6.88
CA SER A 51 -14.99 16.74 -7.59
C SER A 51 -14.20 15.69 -8.38
N ALA A 52 -14.01 14.49 -7.82
CA ALA A 52 -13.44 13.35 -8.53
C ALA A 52 -14.35 12.92 -9.70
N ALA A 53 -15.66 12.82 -9.51
CA ALA A 53 -16.62 12.49 -10.57
C ALA A 53 -16.55 13.49 -11.73
N LYS A 54 -16.46 14.80 -11.43
CA LYS A 54 -16.29 15.83 -12.46
C LYS A 54 -14.98 15.66 -13.25
N GLU A 55 -13.90 15.28 -12.58
CA GLU A 55 -12.60 15.02 -13.23
C GLU A 55 -12.64 13.76 -14.11
N LEU A 56 -13.39 12.74 -13.69
CA LEU A 56 -13.56 11.47 -14.42
C LEU A 56 -14.60 11.53 -15.56
N GLY A 57 -15.37 12.63 -15.67
CA GLY A 57 -16.42 12.79 -16.67
C GLY A 57 -17.81 12.32 -16.23
N GLY A 58 -18.00 11.94 -14.97
CA GLY A 58 -19.27 11.55 -14.39
C GLY A 58 -19.14 10.59 -13.22
N TRP A 59 -20.29 10.23 -12.63
CA TRP A 59 -20.38 9.18 -11.60
C TRP A 59 -20.40 7.76 -12.18
N ASP A 60 -20.74 7.62 -13.46
CA ASP A 60 -20.84 6.34 -14.16
C ASP A 60 -19.46 5.91 -14.71
N VAL A 61 -18.49 5.81 -13.80
CA VAL A 61 -17.11 5.43 -14.09
C VAL A 61 -16.64 4.45 -13.03
N VAL A 62 -16.01 3.36 -13.47
CA VAL A 62 -15.24 2.47 -12.60
C VAL A 62 -13.82 3.00 -12.50
N ILE A 63 -13.42 3.41 -11.30
CA ILE A 63 -12.07 3.91 -11.03
C ILE A 63 -11.10 2.74 -11.16
N ASN A 64 -10.08 2.88 -12.00
CA ASN A 64 -9.04 1.88 -12.21
C ASN A 64 -7.66 2.49 -11.94
N LYS A 65 -6.61 1.67 -11.98
CA LYS A 65 -5.24 2.08 -11.67
C LYS A 65 -4.75 3.28 -12.48
N TRP A 66 -5.17 3.44 -13.73
CA TRP A 66 -4.73 4.55 -14.59
C TRP A 66 -5.32 5.89 -14.18
N HIS A 67 -6.46 5.87 -13.48
CA HIS A 67 -7.04 7.08 -12.91
C HIS A 67 -6.23 7.56 -11.70
N ILE A 68 -5.61 6.66 -10.93
CA ILE A 68 -4.86 7.01 -9.71
C ILE A 68 -3.33 6.95 -9.86
N ALA A 69 -2.84 6.49 -11.02
CA ALA A 69 -1.43 6.43 -11.36
C ALA A 69 -0.73 7.78 -11.16
N ARG A 70 0.57 7.77 -10.93
CA ARG A 70 1.32 9.04 -10.90
C ARG A 70 1.34 9.64 -12.31
N SER A 71 1.31 10.97 -12.38
CA SER A 71 1.23 11.71 -13.65
C SER A 71 2.43 11.47 -14.58
N ASP A 72 3.54 10.95 -14.05
CA ASP A 72 4.74 10.57 -14.80
C ASP A 72 4.66 9.15 -15.41
N GLN A 73 3.62 8.36 -15.10
CA GLN A 73 3.44 7.02 -15.65
C GLN A 73 2.71 7.03 -16.99
N GLU A 74 3.13 6.14 -17.89
CA GLU A 74 2.47 5.89 -19.17
C GLU A 74 0.99 5.56 -18.94
N LYS A 75 0.09 6.18 -19.71
CA LYS A 75 -1.39 6.03 -19.62
C LYS A 75 -2.05 6.63 -18.38
N SER A 76 -1.32 7.35 -17.52
CA SER A 76 -1.96 8.18 -16.48
C SER A 76 -2.88 9.22 -17.14
N LEU A 77 -4.00 9.53 -16.49
CA LEU A 77 -4.79 10.71 -16.85
C LEU A 77 -3.89 11.98 -16.77
N PRO A 78 -3.96 12.90 -17.75
CA PRO A 78 -3.18 14.14 -17.75
C PRO A 78 -3.41 15.02 -16.51
N ARG A 79 -4.56 14.88 -15.85
CA ARG A 79 -4.94 15.56 -14.62
C ARG A 79 -5.78 14.61 -13.76
N ASN A 80 -5.23 14.16 -12.65
CA ASN A 80 -5.91 13.23 -11.73
C ASN A 80 -5.83 13.64 -10.25
N TYR A 81 -5.67 14.92 -9.99
CA TYR A 81 -5.51 15.42 -8.62
C TYR A 81 -6.75 15.14 -7.77
N ARG A 82 -7.97 15.30 -8.33
CA ARG A 82 -9.20 15.13 -7.54
C ARG A 82 -9.49 13.67 -7.23
N VAL A 83 -9.30 12.78 -8.20
CA VAL A 83 -9.47 11.33 -7.96
C VAL A 83 -8.40 10.79 -7.01
N ARG A 84 -7.17 11.33 -7.06
CA ARG A 84 -6.12 11.00 -6.08
C ARG A 84 -6.43 11.54 -4.70
N ASP A 85 -6.82 12.81 -4.56
CA ASP A 85 -7.23 13.41 -3.28
C ASP A 85 -8.36 12.58 -2.65
N PHE A 86 -9.33 12.15 -3.47
CA PHE A 86 -10.40 11.27 -3.04
C PHE A 86 -9.87 9.92 -2.54
N MET A 87 -8.96 9.27 -3.28
CA MET A 87 -8.33 8.02 -2.87
C MET A 87 -7.58 8.18 -1.53
N TYR A 88 -6.70 9.17 -1.39
CA TYR A 88 -5.98 9.44 -0.14
C TYR A 88 -6.94 9.62 1.03
N ARG A 89 -7.95 10.49 0.88
CA ARG A 89 -8.96 10.76 1.92
C ARG A 89 -9.73 9.51 2.35
N MET A 90 -10.00 8.59 1.42
CA MET A 90 -10.73 7.36 1.74
C MET A 90 -9.86 6.31 2.42
N VAL A 91 -8.56 6.24 2.11
CA VAL A 91 -7.76 5.07 2.50
C VAL A 91 -6.63 5.35 3.47
N GLU A 92 -6.05 6.55 3.51
CA GLU A 92 -4.76 6.78 4.18
C GLU A 92 -4.77 6.44 5.68
N ASP A 93 -5.88 6.71 6.36
CA ASP A 93 -6.04 6.57 7.82
C ASP A 93 -7.04 5.47 8.24
N ASP A 94 -7.51 4.64 7.30
CA ASP A 94 -8.51 3.58 7.55
C ASP A 94 -7.84 2.28 8.05
N VAL A 95 -7.71 2.14 9.37
CA VAL A 95 -7.08 0.96 10.01
C VAL A 95 -7.71 -0.36 9.53
N ASP A 96 -9.03 -0.43 9.46
CA ASP A 96 -9.75 -1.64 9.13
C ASP A 96 -9.49 -2.06 7.69
N LEU A 97 -9.46 -1.11 6.75
CA LEU A 97 -9.06 -1.37 5.37
C LEU A 97 -7.66 -1.98 5.33
N TRP A 98 -6.66 -1.31 5.91
CA TRP A 98 -5.27 -1.74 5.85
C TRP A 98 -5.03 -3.08 6.53
N ALA A 99 -5.70 -3.34 7.65
CA ALA A 99 -5.62 -4.61 8.35
C ALA A 99 -6.23 -5.76 7.54
N ASN A 100 -7.21 -5.49 6.67
CA ASN A 100 -7.97 -6.53 5.97
C ASN A 100 -7.72 -6.61 4.46
N LEU A 101 -6.69 -5.92 3.94
CA LEU A 101 -6.25 -6.12 2.56
C LEU A 101 -5.91 -7.60 2.29
N GLY A 102 -6.22 -8.07 1.09
CA GLY A 102 -5.93 -9.45 0.69
C GLY A 102 -4.45 -9.68 0.38
N TRP A 103 -4.06 -10.95 0.25
CA TRP A 103 -2.76 -11.34 -0.29
C TRP A 103 -2.61 -10.92 -1.75
N GLU A 104 -1.41 -10.48 -2.12
CA GLU A 104 -1.02 -10.32 -3.53
C GLU A 104 -0.96 -11.69 -4.23
N ARG A 105 -1.16 -11.73 -5.55
CA ARG A 105 -1.07 -12.97 -6.31
C ARG A 105 0.33 -13.57 -6.20
N GLY A 106 0.44 -14.74 -5.57
CA GLY A 106 1.73 -15.40 -5.29
C GLY A 106 2.40 -14.91 -4.00
N GLY A 107 1.82 -13.96 -3.29
CA GLY A 107 2.41 -13.35 -2.09
C GLY A 107 2.53 -14.35 -0.93
N LYS A 108 1.56 -15.25 -0.78
CA LYS A 108 1.60 -16.29 0.25
C LYS A 108 2.68 -17.33 -0.04
N GLU A 109 2.76 -17.77 -1.29
CA GLU A 109 3.80 -18.68 -1.76
C GLU A 109 5.18 -18.05 -1.57
N LEU A 110 5.36 -16.78 -1.96
CA LEU A 110 6.59 -16.03 -1.73
C LEU A 110 6.95 -16.00 -0.24
N TRP A 111 6.00 -15.65 0.63
CA TRP A 111 6.23 -15.62 2.08
C TRP A 111 6.71 -16.98 2.60
N ASP A 112 6.04 -18.06 2.22
CA ASP A 112 6.41 -19.41 2.63
C ASP A 112 7.83 -19.80 2.19
N TYR A 113 8.31 -19.28 1.06
CA TYR A 113 9.69 -19.49 0.61
C TYR A 113 10.73 -18.66 1.37
N ILE A 114 10.40 -17.44 1.82
CA ILE A 114 11.40 -16.50 2.35
C ILE A 114 11.39 -16.38 3.87
N LYS A 115 10.31 -16.76 4.56
CA LYS A 115 10.10 -16.48 6.00
C LYS A 115 11.24 -16.94 6.93
N ASP A 116 11.97 -17.97 6.52
CA ASP A 116 13.07 -18.55 7.30
C ASP A 116 14.46 -17.97 6.95
N ILE A 117 14.53 -17.00 6.03
CA ILE A 117 15.78 -16.32 5.69
C ILE A 117 16.30 -15.55 6.91
N PRO A 118 17.53 -15.81 7.38
CA PRO A 118 18.14 -15.05 8.47
C PRO A 118 18.20 -13.54 8.15
N GLY A 119 17.76 -12.70 9.09
CA GLY A 119 17.76 -11.25 8.89
C GLY A 119 16.66 -10.75 7.94
N LEU A 120 15.61 -11.53 7.71
CA LEU A 120 14.41 -11.04 7.03
C LEU A 120 13.59 -10.11 7.94
N GLU A 121 13.28 -8.92 7.42
CA GLU A 121 12.38 -7.94 8.02
C GLU A 121 11.39 -7.42 6.99
N ILE A 122 10.26 -6.88 7.46
CA ILE A 122 9.30 -6.19 6.62
C ILE A 122 9.70 -4.72 6.51
N LEU A 123 9.63 -4.15 5.30
CA LEU A 123 9.90 -2.74 5.04
C LEU A 123 8.85 -2.13 4.11
N SER A 124 7.97 -1.30 4.65
CA SER A 124 6.89 -0.65 3.89
C SER A 124 6.87 0.85 4.17
N ALA A 125 6.41 1.63 3.19
CA ALA A 125 6.06 3.02 3.42
C ALA A 125 4.60 3.10 3.93
N PRO A 126 4.31 3.82 5.02
CA PRO A 126 2.95 4.12 5.42
C PRO A 126 2.37 5.32 4.65
N MET A 127 1.04 5.40 4.58
CA MET A 127 0.32 6.55 4.04
C MET A 127 -0.09 7.55 5.14
N ALA A 128 -0.64 7.06 6.25
CA ALA A 128 -0.90 7.83 7.47
C ALA A 128 -0.83 6.93 8.72
N GLU A 129 -1.24 7.42 9.89
CA GLU A 129 -1.14 6.65 11.14
C GLU A 129 -2.02 5.39 11.11
N GLY A 130 -3.24 5.49 10.59
CA GLY A 130 -4.13 4.35 10.42
C GLY A 130 -3.52 3.27 9.52
N SER A 131 -2.83 3.65 8.45
CA SER A 131 -2.08 2.70 7.64
C SER A 131 -0.95 2.01 8.39
N LYS A 132 -0.27 2.69 9.34
CA LYS A 132 0.79 2.07 10.13
C LYS A 132 0.23 0.99 11.05
N VAL A 133 -0.87 1.31 11.73
CA VAL A 133 -1.56 0.38 12.63
C VAL A 133 -2.08 -0.82 11.84
N GLY A 134 -2.83 -0.59 10.76
CA GLY A 134 -3.39 -1.67 9.95
C GLY A 134 -2.32 -2.57 9.32
N LYS A 135 -1.21 -2.01 8.83
CA LYS A 135 -0.07 -2.80 8.32
C LYS A 135 0.54 -3.70 9.40
N ARG A 136 0.71 -3.20 10.63
CA ARG A 136 1.23 -4.00 11.75
C ARG A 136 0.26 -5.15 12.08
N MET A 137 -1.04 -4.86 12.15
CA MET A 137 -2.08 -5.88 12.39
C MET A 137 -2.10 -6.94 11.29
N TRP A 138 -1.98 -6.54 10.03
CA TRP A 138 -1.93 -7.46 8.89
C TRP A 138 -0.71 -8.39 9.00
N VAL A 139 0.47 -7.82 9.26
CA VAL A 139 1.72 -8.60 9.40
C VAL A 139 1.66 -9.58 10.57
N GLU A 140 1.15 -9.15 11.71
CA GLU A 140 0.99 -10.03 12.88
C GLU A 140 0.04 -11.19 12.57
N ARG A 141 -1.12 -10.89 11.96
CA ARG A 141 -2.15 -11.90 11.64
C ARG A 141 -1.69 -12.89 10.57
N GLU A 142 -1.14 -12.39 9.46
CA GLU A 142 -0.88 -13.20 8.26
C GLU A 142 0.51 -13.84 8.27
N LEU A 143 1.51 -13.12 8.81
CA LEU A 143 2.91 -13.55 8.75
C LEU A 143 3.41 -14.13 10.07
N GLY A 144 2.74 -13.84 11.20
CA GLY A 144 3.21 -14.20 12.53
C GLY A 144 4.54 -13.52 12.90
N VAL A 145 4.83 -12.38 12.28
CA VAL A 145 6.08 -11.63 12.47
C VAL A 145 5.89 -10.62 13.60
N PRO A 146 6.82 -10.56 14.58
CA PRO A 146 6.74 -9.59 15.67
C PRO A 146 6.91 -8.16 15.14
N VAL A 147 6.23 -7.22 15.80
CA VAL A 147 6.08 -5.84 15.32
C VAL A 147 7.42 -5.08 15.22
N GLU A 148 8.43 -5.51 15.96
CA GLU A 148 9.79 -4.97 15.96
C GLU A 148 10.55 -5.27 14.66
N LYS A 149 10.12 -6.29 13.91
CA LYS A 149 10.65 -6.62 12.57
C LYS A 149 9.88 -5.93 11.44
N VAL A 150 8.99 -4.99 11.77
CA VAL A 150 8.18 -4.23 10.81
C VAL A 150 8.69 -2.79 10.75
N ASN A 151 9.49 -2.51 9.74
CA ASN A 151 10.02 -1.19 9.45
C ASN A 151 9.02 -0.40 8.63
N LEU A 152 8.39 0.61 9.24
CA LEU A 152 7.52 1.55 8.55
C LEU A 152 8.25 2.89 8.40
N SER A 153 8.64 3.22 7.17
CA SER A 153 9.45 4.40 6.86
C SER A 153 8.99 5.07 5.57
N ASP A 154 8.86 6.40 5.60
CA ASP A 154 8.52 7.21 4.43
C ASP A 154 9.62 7.17 3.35
N SER A 155 10.84 6.75 3.73
CA SER A 155 11.97 6.59 2.81
C SER A 155 12.66 5.25 3.00
N LYS A 156 12.81 4.50 1.90
CA LYS A 156 13.56 3.24 1.87
C LYS A 156 15.07 3.44 1.67
N LYS A 157 15.50 4.66 1.32
CA LYS A 157 16.91 4.96 1.03
C LYS A 157 17.87 4.50 2.14
N PRO A 158 17.63 4.77 3.43
CA PRO A 158 18.56 4.37 4.50
C PRO A 158 18.78 2.84 4.59
N TYR A 159 17.78 2.06 4.19
CA TYR A 159 17.80 0.59 4.28
C TYR A 159 18.57 -0.08 3.14
N GLY A 160 18.79 0.64 2.03
CA GLY A 160 19.57 0.15 0.90
C GLY A 160 21.02 0.65 0.89
N VAL A 161 21.48 1.35 1.93
CA VAL A 161 22.87 1.83 2.01
C VAL A 161 23.74 0.82 2.75
N TRP A 162 24.74 0.28 2.07
CA TRP A 162 25.78 -0.55 2.67
C TRP A 162 27.18 0.02 2.36
N ASN A 163 27.97 0.29 3.40
CA ASN A 163 29.31 0.91 3.27
C ASN A 163 29.33 2.15 2.36
N GLY A 164 28.31 3.01 2.49
CA GLY A 164 28.18 4.24 1.70
C GLY A 164 27.73 4.06 0.25
N LYS A 165 27.37 2.84 -0.17
CA LYS A 165 26.83 2.56 -1.50
C LYS A 165 25.35 2.21 -1.42
N GLN A 166 24.54 2.85 -2.26
CA GLN A 166 23.12 2.53 -2.42
C GLN A 166 22.97 1.33 -3.37
N GLY A 167 22.34 0.27 -2.88
CA GLY A 167 21.81 -0.83 -3.69
C GLY A 167 20.37 -0.60 -4.10
#